data_AF-A0A933ZPQ4-F1
#
_entry.id   AF-A0A933ZPQ4-F1
#
_cell.length_a   1.000
_cell.length_b   1.000
_cell.length_c   1.000
_cell.angle_alpha   90.00
_cell.angle_beta   90.00
_cell.angle_gamma   90.00
#
_symmetry.space_group_name_H-M   'P 1'
#
loop_
_entity.id
_entity.type
_entity.pdbx_description
1 polymer ?
#
loop_
_entity_poly.entity_id
_entity_poly.type
_entity_poly.pdbx_seq_one_letter_code
_entity_poly.pdbx_strand_id
1 'polypeptide(L)'
;MHDTPIAEMNGRLEQAAMAAHLDLGRLPTGEPEVFSGISSGSAASIPFLSAYAARWVEEVSPRDLTELAAALALYRPAPVELGLATEYLQRRRSRQVPSLHPLVDDSLVETMGFAIYAAQVARCLGIIAGVSRDQAEAWRRQMLRGGARGEESRQRFLTAAQEGGGNQRHLEEVSHAMLRFAWTAYPRAQADGMAIFAYRMTWLQIHHPDVVRGAGPWVS
;
A
#
# COMPACT_ATOMS: atom_id res chain seq x y z
N MET A 1 -11.08 -6.87 -20.72
CA MET A 1 -10.11 -7.62 -19.91
C MET A 1 -10.84 -8.00 -18.65
N HIS A 2 -11.07 -9.29 -18.44
CA HIS A 2 -11.73 -9.77 -17.23
C HIS A 2 -10.74 -9.62 -16.07
N ASP A 3 -11.00 -8.68 -15.15
CA ASP A 3 -10.27 -8.59 -13.88
C ASP A 3 -10.65 -9.82 -13.05
N THR A 4 -9.96 -10.94 -13.27
CA THR A 4 -10.07 -12.10 -12.39
C THR A 4 -9.73 -11.63 -10.96
N PRO A 5 -10.64 -11.77 -9.99
CA PRO A 5 -10.38 -11.31 -8.64
C PRO A 5 -9.12 -11.98 -8.07
N ILE A 6 -8.32 -11.25 -7.30
CA ILE A 6 -7.11 -11.78 -6.63
C ILE A 6 -7.40 -13.05 -5.83
N ALA A 7 -8.60 -13.16 -5.24
CA ALA A 7 -9.03 -14.35 -4.54
C ALA A 7 -9.12 -15.60 -5.45
N GLU A 8 -9.62 -15.43 -6.68
CA GLU A 8 -9.71 -16.51 -7.65
C GLU A 8 -8.31 -16.89 -8.18
N MET A 9 -7.46 -15.90 -8.46
CA MET A 9 -6.05 -16.16 -8.83
C MET A 9 -5.31 -16.92 -7.73
N ASN A 10 -5.46 -16.51 -6.46
CA ASN A 10 -4.90 -17.23 -5.31
C ASN A 10 -5.40 -18.67 -5.25
N GLY A 11 -6.70 -18.90 -5.43
CA GLY A 11 -7.28 -20.25 -5.46
C GLY A 11 -6.67 -21.14 -6.54
N ARG A 12 -6.45 -20.60 -7.75
CA ARG A 12 -5.78 -21.33 -8.84
C ARG A 12 -4.31 -21.65 -8.50
N LEU A 13 -3.60 -20.69 -7.91
CA LEU A 13 -2.20 -20.87 -7.48
C LEU A 13 -2.09 -21.96 -6.40
N GLU A 14 -3.00 -21.95 -5.43
CA GLU A 14 -3.07 -22.95 -4.36
C GLU A 14 -3.41 -24.34 -4.91
N GLN A 15 -4.35 -24.45 -5.85
CA GLN A 15 -4.65 -25.72 -6.52
C GLN A 15 -3.46 -26.29 -7.28
N ALA A 16 -2.75 -25.46 -8.04
CA ALA A 16 -1.56 -25.88 -8.78
C ALA A 16 -0.43 -26.34 -7.83
N ALA A 17 -0.20 -25.60 -6.75
CA ALA A 17 0.78 -25.97 -5.73
C ALA A 17 0.39 -27.27 -5.01
N MET A 18 -0.87 -27.44 -4.64
CA MET A 18 -1.37 -28.67 -4.00
C MET A 18 -1.21 -29.89 -4.91
N ALA A 19 -1.47 -29.75 -6.21
CA ALA A 19 -1.25 -30.83 -7.19
C ALA A 19 0.22 -31.26 -7.28
N ALA A 20 1.14 -30.36 -6.94
CA ALA A 20 2.58 -30.62 -6.82
C ALA A 20 3.03 -30.96 -5.38
N HIS A 21 2.08 -31.23 -4.47
CA HIS A 21 2.34 -31.52 -3.06
C HIS A 21 3.05 -30.38 -2.28
N LEU A 22 2.83 -29.13 -2.69
CA LEU A 22 3.36 -27.93 -2.05
C LEU A 22 2.28 -27.24 -1.20
N ASP A 23 2.66 -26.78 0.00
CA ASP A 23 1.81 -26.00 0.91
C ASP A 23 2.23 -24.52 0.90
N LEU A 24 1.51 -23.69 0.13
CA LEU A 24 1.78 -22.25 0.03
C LEU A 24 1.54 -21.48 1.34
N GLY A 25 0.81 -22.08 2.29
CA GLY A 25 0.57 -21.50 3.63
C GLY A 25 1.80 -21.57 4.53
N ARG A 26 2.77 -22.43 4.20
CA ARG A 26 3.98 -22.68 5.00
C ARG A 26 5.26 -22.15 4.37
N LEU A 27 5.14 -21.44 3.25
CA LEU A 27 6.31 -20.83 2.61
C LEU A 27 6.96 -19.79 3.53
N PRO A 28 8.30 -19.73 3.58
CA PRO A 28 8.98 -18.62 4.20
C PRO A 28 8.61 -17.33 3.45
N THR A 29 8.32 -16.25 4.18
CA THR A 29 7.82 -14.98 3.63
C THR A 29 8.90 -13.89 3.52
N GLY A 30 10.16 -14.27 3.74
CA GLY A 30 11.30 -13.37 3.85
C GLY A 30 12.51 -13.78 3.01
N GLU A 31 12.35 -14.62 1.99
CA GLU A 31 13.48 -15.06 1.16
C GLU A 31 14.00 -13.92 0.28
N PRO A 32 15.26 -13.46 0.46
CA PRO A 32 15.81 -12.36 -0.32
C PRO A 32 15.85 -12.65 -1.83
N GLU A 33 16.02 -13.91 -2.23
CA GLU A 33 16.05 -14.33 -3.63
C GLU A 33 14.71 -14.07 -4.33
N VAL A 34 13.59 -14.26 -3.64
CA VAL A 34 12.25 -13.99 -4.20
C VAL A 34 12.06 -12.51 -4.45
N PHE A 35 12.41 -11.66 -3.48
CA PHE A 35 12.35 -10.20 -3.63
C PHE A 35 13.31 -9.70 -4.70
N SER A 36 14.50 -10.31 -4.81
CA SER A 36 15.43 -10.06 -5.91
C SER A 36 14.81 -10.43 -7.25
N GLY A 37 14.17 -11.59 -7.36
CA GLY A 37 13.47 -12.04 -8.57
C GLY A 37 12.35 -11.08 -8.99
N ILE A 38 11.53 -10.64 -8.02
CA ILE A 38 10.51 -9.60 -8.24
C ILE A 38 11.15 -8.33 -8.79
N SER A 39 12.28 -7.91 -8.21
CA SER A 39 13.01 -6.71 -8.61
C SER A 39 13.78 -6.85 -9.94
N SER A 40 13.98 -8.07 -10.44
CA SER A 40 14.81 -8.36 -11.62
C SER A 40 14.03 -8.88 -12.83
N GLY A 41 12.70 -8.70 -12.86
CA GLY A 41 11.88 -9.01 -14.04
C GLY A 41 10.75 -10.01 -13.82
N SER A 42 10.76 -10.80 -12.74
CA SER A 42 9.68 -11.77 -12.47
C SER A 42 8.32 -11.09 -12.28
N ALA A 43 8.31 -9.81 -11.88
CA ALA A 43 7.10 -9.01 -11.77
C ALA A 43 6.29 -8.94 -13.09
N ALA A 44 6.94 -9.03 -14.25
CA ALA A 44 6.28 -9.02 -15.55
C ALA A 44 5.39 -10.25 -15.83
N SER A 45 5.58 -11.33 -15.06
CA SER A 45 4.79 -12.55 -15.16
C SER A 45 3.66 -12.61 -14.13
N ILE A 46 3.49 -11.58 -13.29
CA ILE A 46 2.40 -11.50 -12.32
C ILE A 46 1.15 -11.03 -13.09
N PRO A 47 0.06 -11.83 -13.15
CA PRO A 47 -1.03 -11.62 -14.11
C PRO A 47 -1.78 -10.29 -13.97
N PHE A 48 -1.90 -9.76 -12.74
CA PHE A 48 -2.59 -8.50 -12.49
C PHE A 48 -1.68 -7.27 -12.67
N LEU A 49 -0.38 -7.46 -12.92
CA LEU A 49 0.53 -6.36 -13.19
C LEU A 49 0.58 -6.08 -14.69
N SER A 50 0.25 -4.84 -15.06
CA SER A 50 0.59 -4.33 -16.38
C SER A 50 2.12 -4.21 -16.52
N ALA A 51 2.63 -4.12 -17.74
CA ALA A 51 4.06 -3.90 -17.97
C ALA A 51 4.61 -2.68 -17.20
N TYR A 52 3.81 -1.60 -17.14
CA TYR A 52 4.14 -0.40 -16.37
C TYR A 52 4.16 -0.65 -14.86
N ALA A 53 3.20 -1.42 -14.32
CA ALA A 53 3.16 -1.76 -12.91
C ALA A 53 4.31 -2.70 -12.51
N ALA A 54 4.68 -3.65 -13.38
CA ALA A 54 5.85 -4.49 -13.19
C ALA A 54 7.15 -3.65 -13.14
N ARG A 55 7.35 -2.74 -14.09
CA ARG A 55 8.50 -1.80 -14.06
C ARG A 55 8.54 -0.96 -12.79
N TRP A 56 7.39 -0.45 -12.35
CA TRP A 56 7.32 0.28 -11.08
C TRP A 56 7.76 -0.56 -9.89
N VAL A 57 7.27 -1.80 -9.76
CA VAL A 57 7.68 -2.70 -8.67
C VAL A 57 9.18 -2.97 -8.71
N GLU A 58 9.75 -3.16 -9.91
CA GLU A 58 11.20 -3.31 -10.11
C GLU A 58 11.97 -2.06 -9.67
N GLU A 59 11.48 -0.86 -10.01
CA GLU A 59 12.09 0.40 -9.58
C GLU A 59 12.02 0.64 -8.07
N VAL A 60 10.94 0.20 -7.41
CA VAL A 60 10.79 0.29 -5.95
C VAL A 60 11.74 -0.65 -5.24
N SER A 61 12.02 -1.80 -5.86
CA SER A 61 12.82 -2.91 -5.32
C SER A 61 12.43 -3.23 -3.86
N PRO A 62 11.22 -3.80 -3.64
CA PRO A 62 10.75 -4.12 -2.30
C PRO A 62 11.56 -5.25 -1.69
N ARG A 63 11.84 -5.16 -0.39
CA ARG A 63 12.68 -6.12 0.35
C ARG A 63 11.89 -7.06 1.27
N ASP A 64 10.61 -6.75 1.47
CA ASP A 64 9.68 -7.53 2.26
C ASP A 64 8.26 -7.37 1.71
N LEU A 65 7.32 -8.14 2.28
CA LEU A 65 5.90 -8.10 1.89
C LEU A 65 5.25 -6.74 2.16
N THR A 66 5.68 -6.01 3.18
CA THR A 66 5.12 -4.70 3.54
C THR A 66 5.50 -3.66 2.50
N GLU A 67 6.75 -3.64 2.05
CA GLU A 67 7.22 -2.76 0.98
C GLU A 67 6.57 -3.12 -0.36
N LEU A 68 6.38 -4.41 -0.64
CA LEU A 68 5.70 -4.87 -1.84
C LEU A 68 4.22 -4.46 -1.82
N ALA A 69 3.52 -4.61 -0.70
CA ALA A 69 2.14 -4.15 -0.52
C ALA A 69 2.02 -2.63 -0.72
N ALA A 70 2.96 -1.84 -0.17
CA ALA A 70 3.01 -0.40 -0.37
C ALA A 70 3.24 -0.03 -1.85
N ALA A 71 4.16 -0.71 -2.54
CA ALA A 71 4.42 -0.50 -3.97
C ALA A 71 3.15 -0.75 -4.79
N LEU A 72 2.47 -1.87 -4.56
CA LEU A 72 1.24 -2.24 -5.26
C LEU A 72 0.09 -1.28 -4.96
N ALA A 73 -0.03 -0.78 -3.73
CA ALA A 73 -1.04 0.18 -3.33
C ALA A 73 -0.84 1.58 -3.97
N LEU A 74 0.41 1.96 -4.25
CA LEU A 74 0.76 3.27 -4.82
C LEU A 74 0.68 3.30 -6.35
N TYR A 75 0.80 2.17 -7.05
CA TYR A 75 0.74 2.17 -8.51
C TYR A 75 -0.69 2.07 -9.06
N ARG A 76 -1.46 3.13 -8.81
CA ARG A 76 -2.85 3.29 -9.28
C ARG A 76 -3.02 4.71 -9.84
N PRO A 77 -4.04 4.97 -10.68
CA PRO A 77 -4.22 6.27 -11.34
C PRO A 77 -4.14 7.45 -10.37
N ALA A 78 -4.89 7.42 -9.25
CA ALA A 78 -4.95 8.54 -8.33
C ALA A 78 -3.61 8.88 -7.62
N PRO A 79 -2.87 7.94 -6.99
CA PRO A 79 -1.55 8.26 -6.45
C PRO A 79 -0.50 8.65 -7.51
N VAL A 80 -0.60 8.12 -8.73
CA VAL A 80 0.31 8.48 -9.84
C VAL A 80 0.04 9.89 -10.33
N GLU A 81 -1.22 10.26 -10.57
CA GLU A 81 -1.65 11.60 -10.99
C GLU A 81 -1.28 12.69 -9.97
N LEU A 82 -1.34 12.35 -8.68
CA LEU A 82 -0.94 13.25 -7.59
C LEU A 82 0.57 13.27 -7.32
N GLY A 83 1.37 12.54 -8.11
CA GLY A 83 2.83 12.49 -7.96
C GLY A 83 3.33 11.72 -6.73
N LEU A 84 2.45 11.06 -5.97
CA LEU A 84 2.81 10.36 -4.73
C LEU A 84 3.71 9.15 -5.00
N ALA A 85 3.49 8.44 -6.11
CA ALA A 85 4.35 7.34 -6.52
C ALA A 85 5.79 7.82 -6.79
N THR A 86 5.94 8.91 -7.54
CA THR A 86 7.24 9.54 -7.82
C THR A 86 7.90 10.03 -6.54
N GLU A 87 7.15 10.71 -5.67
CA GLU A 87 7.65 11.20 -4.38
C GLU A 87 8.10 10.05 -3.47
N TYR A 88 7.35 8.94 -3.44
CA TYR A 88 7.73 7.74 -2.70
C TYR A 88 9.06 7.15 -3.19
N LEU A 89 9.25 7.01 -4.50
CA LEU A 89 10.54 6.55 -5.07
C LEU A 89 11.69 7.49 -4.72
N GLN A 90 11.48 8.81 -4.81
CA GLN A 90 12.50 9.79 -4.45
C GLN A 90 12.92 9.66 -2.98
N ARG A 91 11.94 9.57 -2.07
CA ARG A 91 12.19 9.37 -0.63
C ARG A 91 12.92 8.05 -0.33
N ARG A 92 12.55 6.95 -1.02
CA ARG A 92 13.28 5.67 -0.91
C ARG A 92 14.73 5.81 -1.35
N ARG A 93 14.98 6.44 -2.51
CA ARG A 93 16.33 6.62 -3.09
C ARG A 93 17.21 7.51 -2.21
N SER A 94 16.66 8.60 -1.66
CA SER A 94 17.39 9.51 -0.77
C SER A 94 17.47 9.02 0.67
N ARG A 95 16.66 8.01 1.04
CA ARG A 95 16.45 7.55 2.43
C ARG A 95 15.98 8.67 3.36
N GLN A 96 15.28 9.66 2.83
CA GLN A 96 14.72 10.76 3.59
C GLN A 96 13.23 10.54 3.82
N VAL A 97 12.84 10.52 5.08
CA VAL A 97 11.44 10.49 5.51
C VAL A 97 11.11 11.86 6.11
N PRO A 98 10.39 12.73 5.39
CA PRO A 98 9.96 14.01 5.92
C PRO A 98 9.06 13.81 7.15
N SER A 99 9.28 14.62 8.18
CA SER A 99 8.38 14.72 9.33
C SER A 99 7.05 15.29 8.84
N LEU A 100 5.97 14.56 9.12
CA LEU A 100 4.61 15.03 8.91
C LEU A 100 4.07 15.66 10.19
N HIS A 101 4.18 14.95 11.32
CA HIS A 101 3.83 15.45 12.64
C HIS A 101 4.49 14.52 13.69
N PRO A 102 5.16 15.04 14.73
CA PRO A 102 5.97 14.22 15.65
C PRO A 102 5.23 13.03 16.27
N LEU A 103 3.93 13.17 16.53
CA LEU A 103 3.10 12.11 17.11
C LEU A 103 2.84 10.90 16.19
N VAL A 104 3.03 11.04 14.88
CA VAL A 104 2.69 9.97 13.92
C VAL A 104 3.88 9.57 13.04
N ASP A 105 4.98 10.33 13.06
CA ASP A 105 6.13 10.10 12.19
C ASP A 105 6.66 8.67 12.30
N ASP A 106 6.83 8.15 13.51
CA ASP A 106 7.28 6.77 13.75
C ASP A 106 6.38 5.73 13.07
N SER A 107 5.06 5.98 13.04
CA SER A 107 4.09 5.08 12.42
C SER A 107 4.05 5.17 10.88
N LEU A 108 4.74 6.15 10.30
CA LEU A 108 4.82 6.38 8.86
C LEU A 108 6.22 6.07 8.30
N VAL A 109 7.22 5.75 9.14
CA VAL A 109 8.60 5.48 8.69
C VAL A 109 8.65 4.34 7.66
N GLU A 110 7.96 3.23 7.94
CA GLU A 110 7.92 2.07 7.04
C GLU A 110 7.34 2.39 5.67
N THR A 111 6.46 3.40 5.60
CA THR A 111 5.81 3.85 4.36
C THR A 111 6.40 5.17 3.85
N MET A 112 7.65 5.49 4.22
CA MET A 112 8.38 6.68 3.76
C MET A 112 7.64 8.00 4.03
N GLY A 113 6.87 8.08 5.13
CA GLY A 113 6.11 9.26 5.52
C GLY A 113 4.74 9.38 4.84
N PHE A 114 4.25 8.34 4.17
CA PHE A 114 2.93 8.32 3.52
C PHE A 114 1.92 7.51 4.33
N ALA A 115 0.72 8.06 4.52
CA ALA A 115 -0.41 7.25 5.01
C ALA A 115 -1.09 6.55 3.83
N ILE A 116 -0.57 5.39 3.43
CA ILE A 116 -1.03 4.65 2.24
C ILE A 116 -2.40 4.01 2.46
N TYR A 117 -2.73 3.66 3.71
CA TYR A 117 -3.94 2.91 4.03
C TYR A 117 -5.01 3.77 4.71
N ALA A 118 -6.29 3.51 4.40
CA ALA A 118 -7.41 4.30 4.95
C ALA A 118 -7.43 4.30 6.49
N ALA A 119 -7.19 3.14 7.10
CA ALA A 119 -7.09 3.00 8.55
C ALA A 119 -5.88 3.72 9.16
N GLN A 120 -4.79 3.89 8.38
CA GLN A 120 -3.61 4.64 8.80
C GLN A 120 -3.91 6.14 8.81
N VAL A 121 -4.60 6.66 7.79
CA VAL A 121 -5.06 8.06 7.74
C VAL A 121 -5.95 8.40 8.95
N ALA A 122 -6.97 7.57 9.21
CA ALA A 122 -7.85 7.77 10.36
C ALA A 122 -7.10 7.69 11.69
N ARG A 123 -6.15 6.77 11.82
CA ARG A 123 -5.30 6.65 13.02
C ARG A 123 -4.46 7.91 13.23
N CYS A 124 -3.83 8.44 12.17
CA CYS A 124 -3.04 9.66 12.27
C CYS A 124 -3.89 10.85 12.72
N LEU A 125 -5.08 11.04 12.11
CA LEU A 125 -6.02 12.09 12.51
C LEU A 125 -6.41 11.97 13.99
N GLY A 126 -6.72 10.76 14.45
CA GLY A 126 -7.11 10.49 15.84
C GLY A 126 -6.00 10.79 16.84
N ILE A 127 -4.77 10.35 16.54
CA ILE A 127 -3.59 10.60 17.38
C ILE A 127 -3.29 12.10 17.47
N ILE A 128 -3.29 12.81 16.33
CA ILE A 128 -2.96 14.24 16.28
C ILE A 128 -4.02 15.09 16.99
N ALA A 129 -5.29 14.74 16.84
CA ALA A 129 -6.39 15.49 17.45
C ALA A 129 -6.77 14.99 18.87
N GLY A 130 -6.16 13.92 19.37
CA GLY A 130 -6.50 13.33 20.67
C GLY A 130 -7.93 12.77 20.76
N VAL A 131 -8.49 12.27 19.66
CA VAL A 131 -9.88 11.78 19.58
C VAL A 131 -9.98 10.27 19.37
N SER A 132 -11.19 9.72 19.57
CA SER A 132 -11.44 8.31 19.35
C SER A 132 -11.28 7.90 17.88
N ARG A 133 -10.98 6.62 17.66
CA ARG A 133 -10.85 6.05 16.31
C ARG A 133 -12.10 6.26 15.46
N ASP A 134 -13.29 6.10 16.07
CA ASP A 134 -14.56 6.21 15.36
C ASP A 134 -14.83 7.65 14.93
N GLN A 135 -14.47 8.62 15.79
CA GLN A 135 -14.57 10.04 15.48
C GLN A 135 -13.60 10.44 14.36
N ALA A 136 -12.34 10.01 14.44
CA ALA A 136 -11.34 10.29 13.42
C ALA A 136 -11.71 9.67 12.06
N GLU A 137 -12.26 8.46 12.05
CA GLU A 137 -12.75 7.80 10.84
C GLU A 137 -14.00 8.50 10.27
N ALA A 138 -14.89 9.02 11.11
CA ALA A 138 -16.01 9.85 10.67
C ALA A 138 -15.51 11.13 9.98
N TRP A 139 -14.57 11.85 10.61
CA TRP A 139 -13.96 13.04 10.02
C TRP A 139 -13.26 12.75 8.71
N ARG A 140 -12.44 11.68 8.65
CA ARG A 140 -11.76 11.25 7.41
C ARG A 140 -12.75 11.09 6.25
N ARG A 141 -13.87 10.39 6.48
CA ARG A 141 -14.90 10.17 5.46
C ARG A 141 -15.60 11.47 5.06
N GLN A 142 -15.86 12.37 6.01
CA GLN A 142 -16.49 13.66 5.74
C GLN A 142 -15.56 14.58 4.95
N MET A 143 -14.30 14.70 5.36
CA MET A 143 -13.26 15.44 4.65
C MET A 143 -13.10 14.94 3.21
N LEU A 144 -13.06 13.62 3.01
CA LEU A 144 -12.96 13.02 1.68
C LEU A 144 -14.15 13.33 0.78
N ARG A 145 -15.38 13.39 1.34
CA ARG A 145 -16.59 13.78 0.59
C ARG A 145 -16.61 15.26 0.21
N GLY A 146 -15.85 16.09 0.92
CA GLY A 146 -15.79 17.54 0.69
C GLY A 146 -17.09 18.28 1.06
N GLY A 147 -17.25 19.47 0.50
CA GLY A 147 -18.38 20.37 0.76
C GLY A 147 -18.40 20.91 2.20
N ALA A 148 -19.53 21.53 2.59
CA ALA A 148 -19.66 22.18 3.90
C ALA A 148 -19.39 21.23 5.08
N ARG A 149 -19.87 19.98 5.01
CA ARG A 149 -19.61 18.96 6.05
C ARG A 149 -18.14 18.52 6.10
N GLY A 150 -17.47 18.46 4.95
CA GLY A 150 -16.05 18.15 4.88
C GLY A 150 -15.20 19.25 5.53
N GLU A 151 -15.51 20.52 5.22
CA GLU A 151 -14.80 21.66 5.83
C GLU A 151 -15.09 21.78 7.33
N GLU A 152 -16.33 21.56 7.76
CA GLU A 152 -16.69 21.51 9.18
C GLU A 152 -15.87 20.44 9.93
N SER A 153 -15.67 19.28 9.32
CA SER A 153 -14.89 18.18 9.92
C SER A 153 -13.40 18.49 9.95
N ARG A 154 -12.88 19.13 8.90
CA ARG A 154 -11.51 19.63 8.86
C ARG A 154 -11.28 20.68 9.95
N GLN A 155 -12.21 21.61 10.14
CA GLN A 155 -12.13 22.63 11.19
C GLN A 155 -12.17 22.01 12.58
N ARG A 156 -13.02 21.00 12.81
CA ARG A 156 -13.05 20.23 14.07
C ARG A 156 -11.72 19.54 14.36
N PHE A 157 -11.10 18.93 13.34
CA PHE A 157 -9.76 18.36 13.46
C PHE A 157 -8.73 19.41 13.87
N LEU A 158 -8.70 20.57 13.18
CA LEU A 158 -7.75 21.64 13.47
C LEU A 158 -7.91 22.16 14.90
N THR A 159 -9.14 22.43 15.33
CA THR A 159 -9.42 22.90 16.70
C THR A 159 -8.97 21.89 17.75
N ALA A 160 -9.33 20.61 17.60
CA ALA A 160 -8.93 19.57 18.56
C ALA A 160 -7.39 19.39 18.60
N ALA A 161 -6.72 19.44 17.44
CA ALA A 161 -5.26 19.33 17.39
C ALA A 161 -4.54 20.57 17.98
N GLN A 162 -5.14 21.76 17.86
CA GLN A 162 -4.63 22.98 18.48
C GLN A 162 -4.73 22.94 20.01
N GLU A 163 -5.83 22.39 20.56
CA GLU A 163 -5.97 22.17 22.01
C GLU A 163 -4.87 21.24 22.57
N GLY A 164 -4.36 20.32 21.73
CA GLY A 164 -3.20 19.48 22.02
C GLY A 164 -1.84 20.18 21.90
N GLY A 165 -1.80 21.49 21.60
CA GLY A 165 -0.58 22.31 21.51
C GLY A 165 0.06 22.41 20.13
N GLY A 166 -0.62 21.95 19.06
CA GLY A 166 -0.10 22.03 17.70
C GLY A 166 -0.09 23.45 17.13
N ASN A 167 0.95 23.79 16.36
CA ASN A 167 1.02 25.07 15.64
C ASN A 167 -0.02 25.11 14.51
N GLN A 168 -0.83 26.17 14.44
CA GLN A 168 -1.92 26.31 13.47
C GLN A 168 -1.46 26.09 12.02
N ARG A 169 -0.41 26.79 11.57
CA ARG A 169 0.06 26.72 10.18
C ARG A 169 0.51 25.31 9.84
N HIS A 170 1.23 24.66 10.74
CA HIS A 170 1.67 23.29 10.56
C HIS A 170 0.48 22.31 10.53
N LEU A 171 -0.52 22.48 11.40
CA LEU A 171 -1.73 21.66 11.41
C LEU A 171 -2.55 21.82 10.12
N GLU A 172 -2.59 23.02 9.54
CA GLU A 172 -3.19 23.24 8.23
C GLU A 172 -2.46 22.43 7.15
N GLU A 173 -1.13 22.47 7.10
CA GLU A 173 -0.31 21.64 6.19
C GLU A 173 -0.57 20.13 6.38
N VAL A 174 -0.60 19.67 7.63
CA VAL A 174 -0.92 18.29 8.00
C VAL A 174 -2.32 17.90 7.53
N SER A 175 -3.32 18.78 7.72
CA SER A 175 -4.69 18.50 7.28
C SER A 175 -4.79 18.36 5.76
N HIS A 176 -4.04 19.17 5.00
CA HIS A 176 -3.98 19.04 3.54
C HIS A 176 -3.31 17.73 3.13
N ALA A 177 -2.19 17.36 3.77
CA ALA A 177 -1.52 16.09 3.50
C ALA A 177 -2.43 14.89 3.82
N MET A 178 -3.14 14.91 4.95
CA MET A 178 -4.12 13.90 5.33
C MET A 178 -5.26 13.77 4.31
N LEU A 179 -5.73 14.88 3.73
CA LEU A 179 -6.75 14.86 2.68
C LEU A 179 -6.21 14.21 1.39
N ARG A 180 -4.98 14.55 0.98
CA ARG A 180 -4.33 13.90 -0.18
C ARG A 180 -4.16 12.39 0.03
N PHE A 181 -3.76 11.99 1.24
CA PHE A 181 -3.64 10.57 1.60
C PHE A 181 -5.00 9.89 1.67
N ALA A 182 -6.03 10.54 2.22
CA ALA A 182 -7.40 10.01 2.25
C ALA A 182 -7.96 9.75 0.84
N TRP A 183 -7.66 10.63 -0.12
CA TRP A 183 -8.07 10.51 -1.51
C TRP A 183 -7.46 9.30 -2.21
N THR A 184 -6.22 8.98 -1.87
CA THR A 184 -5.44 7.90 -2.50
C THR A 184 -5.40 6.61 -1.69
N ALA A 185 -5.96 6.63 -0.48
CA ALA A 185 -5.90 5.53 0.47
C ALA A 185 -6.38 4.20 -0.11
N TYR A 186 -5.70 3.13 0.27
CA TYR A 186 -6.01 1.77 -0.17
C TYR A 186 -6.41 0.86 1.01
N PRO A 187 -7.26 -0.16 0.81
CA PRO A 187 -7.51 -1.17 1.83
C PRO A 187 -6.27 -2.04 2.04
N ARG A 188 -5.75 -2.09 3.28
CA ARG A 188 -4.54 -2.85 3.61
C ARG A 188 -4.65 -4.34 3.29
N ALA A 189 -5.77 -4.98 3.65
CA ALA A 189 -5.97 -6.40 3.38
C ALA A 189 -5.90 -6.76 1.89
N GLN A 190 -6.33 -5.85 1.01
CA GLN A 190 -6.23 -6.05 -0.44
C GLN A 190 -4.78 -5.92 -0.90
N ALA A 191 -4.03 -4.94 -0.39
CA ALA A 191 -2.60 -4.78 -0.68
C ALA A 191 -1.79 -6.01 -0.23
N ASP A 192 -2.04 -6.48 1.00
CA ASP A 192 -1.36 -7.64 1.58
C ASP A 192 -1.66 -8.91 0.76
N GLY A 193 -2.91 -9.12 0.35
CA GLY A 193 -3.29 -10.26 -0.50
C GLY A 193 -2.62 -10.24 -1.88
N MET A 194 -2.48 -9.07 -2.49
CA MET A 194 -1.73 -8.92 -3.76
C MET A 194 -0.23 -9.17 -3.58
N ALA A 195 0.37 -8.66 -2.50
CA ALA A 195 1.78 -8.87 -2.19
C ALA A 195 2.10 -10.34 -1.92
N ILE A 196 1.24 -11.03 -1.17
CA ILE A 196 1.38 -12.48 -0.91
C ILE A 196 1.24 -13.28 -2.20
N PHE A 197 0.27 -12.96 -3.07
CA PHE A 197 0.15 -13.62 -4.37
C PHE A 197 1.43 -13.42 -5.19
N ALA A 198 1.88 -12.17 -5.34
CA ALA A 198 3.08 -11.83 -6.09
C ALA A 198 4.31 -12.59 -5.58
N TYR A 199 4.50 -12.63 -4.26
CA TYR A 199 5.58 -13.36 -3.62
C TYR A 199 5.51 -14.86 -3.88
N ARG A 200 4.35 -15.50 -3.64
CA ARG A 200 4.16 -16.95 -3.85
C ARG A 200 4.38 -17.33 -5.31
N MET A 201 3.88 -16.50 -6.22
CA MET A 201 4.02 -16.71 -7.65
C MET A 201 5.50 -16.64 -8.07
N THR A 202 6.25 -15.64 -7.61
CA THR A 202 7.69 -15.57 -7.87
C THR A 202 8.49 -16.68 -7.19
N TRP A 203 8.14 -17.06 -5.96
CA TRP A 203 8.77 -18.19 -5.28
C TRP A 203 8.60 -19.49 -6.09
N LEU A 204 7.40 -19.76 -6.61
CA LEU A 204 7.16 -20.89 -7.50
C LEU A 204 7.95 -20.79 -8.82
N GLN A 205 8.14 -19.59 -9.38
CA GLN A 205 8.97 -19.45 -10.60
C GLN A 205 10.42 -19.82 -10.38
N ILE A 206 10.95 -19.52 -9.20
CA ILE A 206 12.35 -19.76 -8.86
C ILE A 206 12.55 -21.24 -8.50
N HIS A 207 11.71 -21.77 -7.60
CA HIS A 207 11.93 -23.07 -6.99
C HIS A 207 11.17 -24.22 -7.68
N HIS A 208 10.04 -23.92 -8.33
CA HIS A 208 9.14 -24.92 -8.96
C HIS A 208 8.54 -24.43 -10.29
N PRO A 209 9.38 -24.07 -11.29
CA PRO A 209 8.92 -23.44 -12.52
C PRO A 209 8.00 -24.33 -13.37
N ASP A 210 8.05 -25.65 -13.18
CA ASP A 210 7.15 -26.63 -13.78
C ASP A 210 5.70 -26.48 -13.30
N VAL A 211 5.48 -26.14 -12.02
CA VAL A 211 4.14 -25.87 -11.46
C VAL A 211 3.50 -24.68 -12.15
N VAL A 212 4.29 -23.62 -12.37
CA VAL A 212 3.84 -22.39 -13.04
C VAL A 212 3.49 -22.65 -14.50
N ARG A 213 4.33 -23.43 -15.22
CA ARG A 213 4.09 -23.78 -16.63
C ARG A 213 2.89 -24.73 -16.79
N GLY A 214 2.70 -25.66 -15.86
CA GLY A 214 1.63 -26.65 -15.90
C GLY A 214 0.23 -26.09 -15.63
N ALA A 215 0.12 -24.95 -14.95
CA ALA A 215 -1.15 -24.31 -14.60
C ALA A 215 -1.85 -23.55 -15.75
N GLY A 216 -1.28 -23.55 -16.96
CA GLY A 216 -1.84 -22.87 -18.13
C GLY A 216 -1.63 -21.35 -18.12
N PRO A 217 -2.19 -20.62 -19.11
CA PRO A 217 -2.05 -19.17 -19.15
C PRO A 217 -2.80 -18.55 -17.97
N TRP A 218 -2.04 -17.96 -17.04
CA TRP A 218 -2.52 -17.18 -15.90
C TRP A 218 -3.26 -15.90 -16.30
N VAL A 219 -3.24 -15.59 -17.61
CA VAL A 219 -3.91 -14.47 -18.27
C VAL A 219 -4.90 -15.07 -19.26
N SER A 220 -6.18 -15.07 -18.91
CA SER A 220 -7.29 -15.39 -19.82
C SER A 220 -8.38 -14.35 -19.68
#